data_AF-A0A261BS85-F1
#
_entry.id   AF-A0A261BS85-F1
#
_cell.length_a   1.000
_cell.length_b   1.000
_cell.length_c   1.000
_cell.angle_alpha   90.00
_cell.angle_beta   90.00
_cell.angle_gamma   90.00
#
_symmetry.space_group_name_H-M   'P 1'
#
loop_
_entity.id
_entity.type
_entity.pdbx_description
1 polymer ?
#
loop_
_entity_poly.entity_id
_entity_poly.type
_entity_poly.pdbx_seq_one_letter_code
_entity_poly.pdbx_strand_id
1 'polypeptide(L)'
;MSNETFPLWKLPDLPRKLAMHRYRIGRSPPFETYMYLQLYFPREDKKITYYFIGENKARNSQERAVTWKEGVVMKCMRHKEGFMVGGRRSWQEADPGTPDLKIMEDLSIHVTQILRINSFNVEHLRISEFDFFGCFIWNITRKFKKFVAKNVEINEEATRFILNDLEIEDIDFWKNCKWITMNDVMQCESKVIKIRFPNDMNVDELVNLVNQWKRGNILRNMKSLTLEGPCDMEKFFIQKEDRLKFFKKLGIIGKRSELLEVYESDIKRDTDGQIARVCFCDHQMTLDLKKTADKNN
;
A
#
# COMPACT_ATOMS: atom_id res chain seq x y z
N MET A 1 4.03 -36.84 25.76
CA MET A 1 4.78 -36.25 24.62
C MET A 1 5.05 -34.81 24.97
N SER A 2 6.31 -34.39 24.95
CA SER A 2 6.75 -33.06 25.37
C SER A 2 6.14 -31.97 24.49
N ASN A 3 5.45 -31.03 25.11
CA ASN A 3 5.09 -29.76 24.49
C ASN A 3 6.37 -28.95 24.30
N GLU A 4 7.04 -29.11 23.16
CA GLU A 4 8.11 -28.21 22.76
C GLU A 4 7.50 -26.87 22.36
N THR A 5 7.51 -25.91 23.29
CA THR A 5 7.30 -24.50 23.01
C THR A 5 8.54 -23.95 22.29
N PHE A 6 8.32 -23.23 21.18
CA PHE A 6 9.37 -22.55 20.42
C PHE A 6 10.23 -21.68 21.36
N PRO A 7 11.57 -21.77 21.31
CA PRO A 7 12.42 -21.03 22.22
C PRO A 7 12.34 -19.53 21.91
N LEU A 8 11.80 -18.80 22.88
CA LEU A 8 11.78 -17.34 23.00
C LEU A 8 13.20 -16.78 23.06
N TRP A 9 13.76 -16.33 21.94
CA TRP A 9 15.02 -15.58 21.96
C TRP A 9 14.74 -14.11 21.64
N LYS A 10 15.30 -13.25 22.50
CA LYS A 10 15.23 -11.79 22.49
C LYS A 10 15.62 -11.24 21.11
N LEU A 11 14.63 -10.86 20.30
CA LEU A 11 14.89 -10.23 19.00
C LEU A 11 14.91 -8.70 19.14
N PRO A 12 15.97 -8.00 18.68
CA PRO A 12 16.13 -6.55 18.84
C PRO A 12 15.02 -5.75 18.15
N ASP A 13 14.76 -4.55 18.66
CA ASP A 13 13.72 -3.61 18.18
C ASP A 13 14.05 -3.14 16.76
N LEU A 14 13.30 -3.66 15.78
CA LEU A 14 13.51 -3.40 14.36
C LEU A 14 12.18 -3.36 13.61
N PRO A 15 12.10 -2.55 12.54
CA PRO A 15 10.92 -2.51 11.69
C PRO A 15 10.72 -3.87 10.99
N ARG A 16 9.56 -4.47 11.23
CA ARG A 16 9.14 -5.77 10.68
C ARG A 16 7.92 -5.55 9.81
N LYS A 17 7.84 -6.23 8.66
CA LYS A 17 6.77 -6.05 7.68
C LYS A 17 5.89 -7.30 7.66
N LEU A 18 4.63 -7.14 8.04
CA LEU A 18 3.58 -8.10 7.76
C LEU A 18 2.94 -7.74 6.42
N ALA A 19 2.80 -8.71 5.54
CA ALA A 19 2.09 -8.56 4.27
C ALA A 19 1.15 -9.75 4.10
N MET A 20 -0.15 -9.46 4.03
CA MET A 20 -1.19 -10.45 3.73
C MET A 20 -1.66 -10.20 2.31
N HIS A 21 -1.61 -11.24 1.48
CA HIS A 21 -1.97 -11.15 0.07
C HIS A 21 -2.74 -12.41 -0.32
N ARG A 22 -3.81 -12.26 -1.11
CA ARG A 22 -4.33 -13.36 -1.93
C ARG A 22 -3.52 -13.41 -3.24
N TYR A 23 -3.45 -14.59 -3.85
CA TYR A 23 -2.43 -14.98 -4.84
C TYR A 23 -2.24 -14.00 -6.03
N ARG A 24 -0.98 -13.63 -6.32
CA ARG A 24 -0.53 -13.03 -7.59
C ARG A 24 0.37 -14.03 -8.32
N ILE A 25 0.03 -14.30 -9.58
CA ILE A 25 0.68 -15.30 -10.44
C ILE A 25 2.14 -14.90 -10.70
N GLY A 26 3.07 -15.67 -10.16
CA GLY A 26 4.51 -15.48 -10.39
C GLY A 26 5.37 -16.68 -9.95
N ARG A 27 4.92 -17.44 -8.93
CA ARG A 27 5.44 -18.78 -8.60
C ARG A 27 4.28 -19.66 -8.16
N SER A 28 4.03 -20.76 -8.88
CA SER A 28 2.86 -21.61 -8.64
C SER A 28 2.86 -22.15 -7.19
N PRO A 29 1.86 -21.77 -6.38
CA PRO A 29 1.68 -22.25 -5.02
C PRO A 29 1.14 -23.68 -5.13
N PRO A 30 0.96 -24.39 -4.01
CA PRO A 30 0.17 -25.62 -4.05
C PRO A 30 -1.20 -25.39 -4.71
N PHE A 31 -1.64 -26.35 -5.53
CA PHE A 31 -2.82 -26.27 -6.44
C PHE A 31 -4.15 -25.91 -5.74
N GLU A 32 -4.20 -26.01 -4.41
CA GLU A 32 -5.41 -25.80 -3.59
C GLU A 32 -5.24 -24.65 -2.58
N THR A 33 -4.26 -23.77 -2.82
CA THR A 33 -4.02 -22.60 -1.97
C THR A 33 -5.08 -21.54 -2.22
N TYR A 34 -5.86 -21.20 -1.20
CA TYR A 34 -6.85 -20.13 -1.27
C TYR A 34 -6.37 -18.82 -0.61
N MET A 35 -5.30 -18.88 0.19
CA MET A 35 -4.71 -17.74 0.91
C MET A 35 -3.25 -18.05 1.29
N TYR A 36 -2.41 -17.04 1.49
CA TYR A 36 -1.10 -17.23 2.09
C TYR A 36 -0.71 -16.06 3.01
N LEU A 37 0.11 -16.34 4.01
CA LEU A 37 0.79 -15.37 4.86
C LEU A 37 2.29 -15.41 4.54
N GLN A 38 2.92 -14.26 4.32
CA GLN A 38 4.36 -14.18 4.17
C GLN A 38 4.99 -13.33 5.27
N LEU A 39 5.93 -13.93 5.99
CA LEU A 39 6.81 -13.24 6.92
C LEU A 39 8.14 -12.97 6.23
N TYR A 40 8.52 -11.70 6.16
CA TYR A 40 9.82 -11.29 5.60
C TYR A 40 10.73 -10.78 6.71
N PHE A 41 11.95 -11.31 6.76
CA PHE A 41 13.00 -10.96 7.70
C PHE A 41 14.13 -10.27 6.93
N PRO A 42 14.12 -8.93 6.81
CA PRO A 42 15.02 -8.20 5.90
C PRO A 42 16.50 -8.40 6.21
N ARG A 43 16.84 -8.58 7.49
CA ARG A 43 18.24 -8.79 7.92
C ARG A 43 18.83 -10.11 7.48
N GLU A 44 17.99 -11.13 7.35
CA GLU A 44 18.39 -12.48 6.96
C GLU A 44 18.12 -12.72 5.47
N ASP A 45 17.59 -11.71 4.77
CA ASP A 45 16.94 -11.81 3.46
C ASP A 45 16.02 -13.05 3.33
N LYS A 46 15.37 -13.42 4.44
CA LYS A 46 14.65 -14.67 4.56
C LYS A 46 13.15 -14.44 4.44
N LYS A 47 12.48 -15.31 3.68
CA LYS A 47 11.02 -15.30 3.54
C LYS A 47 10.47 -16.62 4.02
N ILE A 48 9.49 -16.54 4.92
CA ILE A 48 8.71 -17.70 5.36
C ILE A 48 7.29 -17.51 4.85
N THR A 49 6.83 -18.41 4.00
CA THR A 49 5.48 -18.33 3.42
C THR A 49 4.62 -19.46 3.95
N TYR A 50 3.48 -19.14 4.56
CA TYR A 50 2.46 -20.07 5.02
C TYR A 50 1.33 -20.10 3.99
N TYR A 51 1.03 -21.25 3.40
CA TYR A 51 0.01 -21.45 2.39
C TYR A 51 -1.22 -22.10 3.01
N PHE A 52 -2.37 -21.46 2.98
CA PHE A 52 -3.62 -22.03 3.47
C PHE A 52 -4.31 -22.81 2.36
N ILE A 53 -4.57 -24.09 2.61
CA ILE A 53 -5.13 -25.05 1.66
C ILE A 53 -6.35 -25.77 2.25
N GLY A 54 -7.23 -26.30 1.38
CA GLY A 54 -8.28 -27.21 1.82
C GLY A 54 -7.74 -28.56 2.34
N GLU A 55 -8.51 -29.24 3.19
CA GLU A 55 -8.21 -30.54 3.82
C GLU A 55 -7.91 -31.63 2.79
N ASN A 56 -8.58 -31.58 1.62
CA ASN A 56 -8.62 -32.70 0.68
C ASN A 56 -7.25 -33.13 0.13
N LYS A 57 -6.21 -32.30 0.18
CA LYS A 57 -4.85 -32.71 -0.23
C LYS A 57 -3.74 -32.13 0.62
N ALA A 58 -3.87 -32.20 1.94
CA ALA A 58 -2.68 -32.20 2.79
C ALA A 58 -1.92 -33.53 2.57
N ARG A 59 -1.27 -33.69 1.40
CA ARG A 59 -0.54 -34.88 0.94
C ARG A 59 0.11 -35.60 2.12
N ASN A 60 -0.03 -36.92 2.15
CA ASN A 60 0.56 -37.85 3.12
C ASN A 60 2.10 -37.91 3.06
N SER A 61 2.79 -36.82 2.72
CA SER A 61 4.23 -36.73 2.93
C SER A 61 4.47 -36.48 4.41
N GLN A 62 4.90 -37.53 5.10
CA GLN A 62 5.40 -37.49 6.47
C GLN A 62 6.44 -36.38 6.61
N GLU A 63 6.14 -35.35 7.38
CA GLU A 63 7.09 -34.49 8.12
C GLU A 63 6.30 -33.51 9.01
N ARG A 64 6.89 -33.19 10.17
CA ARG A 64 6.31 -32.53 11.37
C ARG A 64 5.04 -31.70 11.10
N ALA A 65 3.91 -32.24 11.55
CA ALA A 65 2.65 -31.54 11.65
C ALA A 65 2.55 -30.88 13.03
N VAL A 66 2.30 -29.57 13.08
CA VAL A 66 1.99 -28.87 14.33
C VAL A 66 0.52 -28.48 14.30
N THR A 67 -0.24 -28.95 15.29
CA THR A 67 -1.62 -28.53 15.51
C THR A 67 -1.60 -27.19 16.22
N TRP A 68 -2.18 -26.15 15.61
CA TRP A 68 -2.23 -24.80 16.22
C TRP A 68 -3.57 -24.56 16.95
N LYS A 69 -4.67 -24.94 16.30
CA LYS A 69 -6.04 -24.95 16.84
C LYS A 69 -6.75 -26.22 16.39
N GLU A 70 -7.86 -26.56 17.04
CA GLU A 70 -8.68 -27.70 16.63
C GLU A 70 -9.05 -27.57 15.14
N GLY A 71 -8.74 -28.60 14.34
CA GLY A 71 -8.97 -28.61 12.89
C GLY A 71 -7.95 -27.85 12.04
N VAL A 72 -6.89 -27.26 12.61
CA VAL A 72 -5.85 -26.53 11.84
C VAL A 72 -4.49 -27.21 11.97
N VAL A 73 -3.95 -27.68 10.85
CA VAL A 73 -2.67 -28.42 10.79
C VAL A 73 -1.64 -27.65 9.95
N MET A 74 -0.47 -27.38 10.52
CA MET A 74 0.65 -26.77 9.81
C MET A 74 1.71 -27.81 9.45
N LYS A 75 2.13 -27.88 8.18
CA LYS A 75 3.14 -28.82 7.64
C LYS A 75 4.28 -28.03 6.97
N CYS A 76 5.52 -28.49 7.05
CA CYS A 76 6.62 -27.90 6.27
C CYS A 76 6.51 -28.26 4.77
N MET A 77 6.91 -27.37 3.87
CA MET A 77 6.96 -27.69 2.44
C MET A 77 8.29 -28.33 2.04
N ARG A 78 8.22 -29.53 1.43
CA ARG A 78 9.39 -30.17 0.82
C ARG A 78 9.87 -29.35 -0.38
N HIS A 79 11.17 -29.05 -0.43
CA HIS A 79 11.84 -28.33 -1.53
C HIS A 79 11.44 -26.85 -1.72
N LYS A 80 10.76 -26.22 -0.75
CA LYS A 80 10.40 -24.80 -0.81
C LYS A 80 10.53 -24.15 0.57
N GLU A 81 10.90 -22.88 0.60
CA GLU A 81 10.85 -22.09 1.83
C GLU A 81 9.38 -21.78 2.18
N GLY A 82 8.82 -22.52 3.14
CA GLY A 82 7.47 -22.24 3.63
C GLY A 82 6.77 -23.41 4.32
N PHE A 83 5.55 -23.14 4.75
CA PHE A 83 4.66 -24.05 5.45
C PHE A 83 3.31 -24.12 4.74
N MET A 84 2.60 -25.22 4.87
CA MET A 84 1.20 -25.39 4.45
C MET A 84 0.33 -25.47 5.69
N VAL A 85 -0.77 -24.72 5.72
CA VAL A 85 -1.78 -24.72 6.77
C VAL A 85 -3.05 -25.34 6.18
N GLY A 86 -3.39 -26.55 6.61
CA GLY A 86 -4.61 -27.25 6.20
C GLY A 86 -5.80 -26.81 7.03
N GLY A 87 -6.87 -26.43 6.33
CA GLY A 87 -8.22 -26.15 6.87
C GLY A 87 -9.27 -27.12 6.31
N ARG A 88 -10.48 -26.62 5.99
CA ARG A 88 -11.69 -27.40 5.64
C ARG A 88 -11.61 -28.23 4.35
N ARG A 89 -12.46 -29.28 4.25
CA ARG A 89 -12.50 -30.29 3.16
C ARG A 89 -12.23 -29.80 1.73
N SER A 90 -12.73 -28.65 1.30
CA SER A 90 -12.45 -28.12 -0.05
C SER A 90 -12.21 -26.62 -0.07
N TRP A 91 -11.43 -26.14 -1.05
CA TRP A 91 -11.22 -24.70 -1.29
C TRP A 91 -12.47 -24.00 -1.85
N GLN A 92 -13.44 -24.76 -2.38
CA GLN A 92 -14.73 -24.28 -2.90
C GLN A 92 -15.76 -24.07 -1.78
N GLU A 93 -15.59 -24.76 -0.65
CA GLU A 93 -16.41 -24.62 0.58
C GLU A 93 -15.71 -23.79 1.67
N ALA A 94 -14.55 -23.20 1.34
CA ALA A 94 -13.93 -22.17 2.15
C ALA A 94 -14.79 -20.91 2.04
N ASP A 95 -15.89 -20.89 2.80
CA ASP A 95 -16.72 -19.71 2.99
C ASP A 95 -15.82 -18.56 3.50
N PRO A 96 -15.59 -17.52 2.68
CA PRO A 96 -14.71 -16.41 3.05
C PRO A 96 -15.24 -15.62 4.25
N GLY A 97 -16.48 -15.86 4.70
CA GLY A 97 -17.20 -15.00 5.64
C GLY A 97 -16.86 -15.14 7.13
N THR A 98 -16.37 -16.28 7.66
CA THR A 98 -16.33 -16.41 9.14
C THR A 98 -15.10 -17.12 9.76
N PRO A 99 -14.75 -18.37 9.41
CA PRO A 99 -13.68 -19.08 10.11
C PRO A 99 -12.28 -18.73 9.62
N ASP A 100 -12.12 -18.48 8.31
CA ASP A 100 -10.84 -18.16 7.69
C ASP A 100 -10.37 -16.75 8.07
N LEU A 101 -11.30 -15.80 8.15
CA LEU A 101 -11.05 -14.46 8.70
C LEU A 101 -10.65 -14.53 10.16
N LYS A 102 -11.28 -15.39 10.96
CA LYS A 102 -10.94 -15.57 12.38
C LYS A 102 -9.55 -16.17 12.55
N ILE A 103 -9.18 -17.17 11.76
CA ILE A 103 -7.83 -17.74 11.73
C ILE A 103 -6.80 -16.66 11.35
N MET A 104 -7.09 -15.85 10.34
CA MET A 104 -6.21 -14.75 9.95
C MET A 104 -6.10 -13.68 11.03
N GLU A 105 -7.21 -13.34 11.68
CA GLU A 105 -7.25 -12.40 12.80
C GLU A 105 -6.39 -12.90 13.95
N ASP A 106 -6.64 -14.12 14.41
CA ASP A 106 -5.93 -14.74 15.52
C ASP A 106 -4.44 -14.88 15.21
N LEU A 107 -4.08 -15.26 13.98
CA LEU A 107 -2.70 -15.37 13.55
C LEU A 107 -2.04 -13.99 13.47
N SER A 108 -2.75 -12.98 12.97
CA SER A 108 -2.24 -11.61 12.91
C SER A 108 -2.01 -11.04 14.30
N ILE A 109 -2.94 -11.26 15.24
CA ILE A 109 -2.78 -10.89 16.65
C ILE A 109 -1.56 -11.58 17.24
N HIS A 110 -1.47 -12.90 17.07
CA HIS A 110 -0.41 -13.72 17.64
C HIS A 110 0.98 -13.32 17.08
N VAL A 111 1.09 -13.15 15.76
CA VAL A 111 2.32 -12.72 15.09
C VAL A 111 2.67 -11.28 15.48
N THR A 112 1.70 -10.38 15.61
CA THR A 112 1.94 -9.00 16.08
C THR A 112 2.52 -8.96 17.48
N GLN A 113 2.01 -9.79 18.39
CA GLN A 113 2.51 -9.91 19.76
C GLN A 113 3.93 -10.48 19.81
N ILE A 114 4.18 -11.60 19.12
CA ILE A 114 5.49 -12.27 19.13
C ILE A 114 6.54 -11.40 18.44
N LEU A 115 6.20 -10.87 17.27
CA LEU A 115 7.12 -10.11 16.44
C LEU A 115 7.10 -8.62 16.74
N ARG A 116 6.40 -8.13 17.78
CA ARG A 116 6.35 -6.69 18.12
C ARG A 116 6.18 -5.81 16.88
N ILE A 117 5.25 -6.18 16.01
CA ILE A 117 5.05 -5.46 14.74
C ILE A 117 4.57 -4.05 15.06
N ASN A 118 5.30 -3.05 14.58
CA ASN A 118 5.00 -1.63 14.83
C ASN A 118 4.46 -0.90 13.59
N SER A 119 4.38 -1.58 12.44
CA SER A 119 3.91 -0.97 11.19
C SER A 119 3.29 -2.02 10.27
N PHE A 120 2.18 -1.62 9.63
CA PHE A 120 1.40 -2.50 8.75
C PHE A 120 1.36 -1.93 7.34
N ASN A 121 1.40 -2.80 6.34
CA ASN A 121 1.12 -2.44 4.96
C ASN A 121 -0.09 -3.24 4.49
N VAL A 122 -1.03 -2.58 3.82
CA VAL A 122 -2.26 -3.21 3.33
C VAL A 122 -2.39 -2.94 1.84
N GLU A 123 -2.68 -3.98 1.07
CA GLU A 123 -2.88 -3.89 -0.38
C GLU A 123 -4.18 -4.58 -0.81
N HIS A 124 -5.10 -3.82 -1.41
CA HIS A 124 -6.33 -4.32 -2.02
C HIS A 124 -6.18 -4.40 -3.54
N LEU A 125 -6.14 -5.63 -4.08
CA LEU A 125 -5.73 -5.92 -5.46
C LEU A 125 -6.85 -6.53 -6.34
N ARG A 126 -8.12 -6.17 -6.09
CA ARG A 126 -9.34 -6.61 -6.81
C ARG A 126 -9.76 -8.06 -6.51
N ILE A 127 -10.45 -8.24 -5.39
CA ILE A 127 -11.10 -9.50 -5.01
C ILE A 127 -12.56 -9.15 -4.71
N SER A 128 -13.48 -9.50 -5.62
CA SER A 128 -14.90 -9.15 -5.53
C SER A 128 -15.65 -9.93 -4.44
N GLU A 129 -15.12 -11.07 -4.02
CA GLU A 129 -15.73 -11.97 -3.03
C GLU A 129 -15.30 -11.66 -1.59
N PHE A 130 -14.44 -10.66 -1.38
CA PHE A 130 -13.87 -10.34 -0.08
C PHE A 130 -14.37 -8.97 0.38
N ASP A 131 -15.08 -8.95 1.51
CA ASP A 131 -15.38 -7.69 2.20
C ASP A 131 -14.11 -7.14 2.86
N PHE A 132 -13.39 -6.35 2.08
CA PHE A 132 -12.15 -5.74 2.53
C PHE A 132 -12.34 -4.75 3.67
N PHE A 133 -13.48 -4.04 3.71
CA PHE A 133 -13.76 -3.02 4.73
C PHE A 133 -14.38 -3.61 5.99
N GLY A 134 -15.00 -4.80 5.91
CA GLY A 134 -15.36 -5.64 7.05
C GLY A 134 -14.19 -6.47 7.65
N CYS A 135 -12.97 -6.31 7.13
CA CYS A 135 -11.82 -7.10 7.57
C CYS A 135 -11.33 -6.74 8.99
N PHE A 136 -10.83 -7.72 9.73
CA PHE A 136 -10.33 -7.57 11.10
C PHE A 136 -9.14 -6.60 11.23
N ILE A 137 -8.39 -6.35 10.15
CA ILE A 137 -7.15 -5.55 10.20
C ILE A 137 -7.41 -4.13 10.73
N TRP A 138 -8.59 -3.57 10.46
CA TRP A 138 -9.01 -2.25 10.93
C TRP A 138 -9.23 -2.18 12.45
N ASN A 139 -9.48 -3.33 13.08
CA ASN A 139 -9.62 -3.46 14.53
C ASN A 139 -8.26 -3.69 15.22
N ILE A 140 -7.28 -4.24 14.50
CA ILE A 140 -5.93 -4.46 15.03
C ILE A 140 -5.16 -3.14 15.14
N THR A 141 -5.28 -2.27 14.13
CA THR A 141 -4.54 -1.00 14.09
C THR A 141 -5.29 0.05 13.28
N ARG A 142 -5.13 1.31 13.70
CA ARG A 142 -5.50 2.50 12.90
C ARG A 142 -4.30 3.13 12.20
N LYS A 143 -3.10 2.60 12.45
CA LYS A 143 -1.82 3.12 11.95
C LYS A 143 -1.21 2.19 10.90
N PHE A 144 -0.97 2.73 9.72
CA PHE A 144 -0.43 2.02 8.57
C PHE A 144 0.75 2.77 7.98
N LYS A 145 1.76 2.00 7.60
CA LYS A 145 2.88 2.54 6.81
C LYS A 145 2.47 2.72 5.35
N LYS A 146 1.67 1.80 4.81
CA LYS A 146 1.25 1.87 3.42
C LYS A 146 -0.13 1.30 3.20
N PHE A 147 -0.92 1.99 2.40
CA PHE A 147 -2.18 1.51 1.84
C PHE A 147 -2.12 1.58 0.31
N VAL A 148 -2.52 0.48 -0.34
CA VAL A 148 -2.57 0.39 -1.81
C VAL A 148 -3.93 -0.13 -2.23
N ALA A 149 -4.61 0.59 -3.11
CA ALA A 149 -5.81 0.12 -3.80
C ALA A 149 -5.54 0.08 -5.32
N LYS A 150 -5.37 -1.13 -5.86
CA LYS A 150 -5.12 -1.35 -7.29
C LYS A 150 -6.27 -2.11 -7.91
N ASN A 151 -6.83 -1.53 -8.97
CA ASN A 151 -7.93 -2.10 -9.75
C ASN A 151 -9.24 -2.36 -8.96
N VAL A 152 -9.44 -1.70 -7.82
CA VAL A 152 -10.65 -1.79 -6.99
C VAL A 152 -11.44 -0.50 -7.05
N GLU A 153 -12.77 -0.61 -7.17
CA GLU A 153 -13.65 0.55 -6.92
C GLU A 153 -13.94 0.61 -5.42
N ILE A 154 -13.60 1.74 -4.80
CA ILE A 154 -13.86 2.02 -3.39
C ILE A 154 -15.03 3.01 -3.37
N ASN A 155 -16.00 2.82 -2.48
CA ASN A 155 -17.13 3.73 -2.36
C ASN A 155 -16.73 5.01 -1.58
N GLU A 156 -17.63 5.97 -1.49
CA GLU A 156 -17.36 7.24 -0.81
C GLU A 156 -17.04 7.05 0.70
N GLU A 157 -17.84 6.26 1.41
CA GLU A 157 -17.67 6.00 2.84
C GLU A 157 -16.31 5.38 3.15
N ALA A 158 -15.92 4.37 2.39
CA ALA A 158 -14.63 3.70 2.52
C ALA A 158 -13.46 4.61 2.13
N THR A 159 -13.65 5.51 1.16
CA THR A 159 -12.65 6.51 0.79
C THR A 159 -12.40 7.48 1.95
N ARG A 160 -13.47 8.01 2.55
CA ARG A 160 -13.38 8.89 3.73
C ARG A 160 -12.72 8.17 4.91
N PHE A 161 -13.14 6.93 5.16
CA PHE A 161 -12.53 6.09 6.18
C PHE A 161 -11.00 5.96 6.00
N ILE A 162 -10.53 5.69 4.78
CA ILE A 162 -9.09 5.55 4.50
C ILE A 162 -8.34 6.88 4.67
N LEU A 163 -8.90 7.99 4.17
CA LEU A 163 -8.19 9.29 4.14
C LEU A 163 -8.24 10.02 5.48
N ASN A 164 -9.33 9.88 6.23
CA ASN A 164 -9.61 10.74 7.39
C ASN A 164 -9.55 9.97 8.73
N ASP A 165 -9.93 8.69 8.74
CA ASP A 165 -10.05 7.93 10.00
C ASP A 165 -8.81 7.06 10.30
N LEU A 166 -7.88 6.95 9.34
CA LEU A 166 -6.67 6.16 9.45
C LEU A 166 -5.41 7.02 9.40
N GLU A 167 -4.43 6.68 10.24
CA GLU A 167 -3.09 7.26 10.17
C GLU A 167 -2.25 6.48 9.15
N ILE A 168 -2.14 6.99 7.93
CA ILE A 168 -1.41 6.30 6.84
C ILE A 168 -0.22 7.14 6.37
N GLU A 169 0.98 6.57 6.39
CA GLU A 169 2.16 7.27 5.86
C GLU A 169 2.15 7.35 4.32
N ASP A 170 1.90 6.23 3.65
CA ASP A 170 1.94 6.13 2.18
C ASP A 170 0.60 5.63 1.62
N ILE A 171 -0.04 6.41 0.76
CA ILE A 171 -1.32 6.08 0.10
C ILE A 171 -1.13 5.95 -1.41
N ASP A 172 -1.73 4.91 -2.00
CA ASP A 172 -1.59 4.58 -3.41
C ASP A 172 -2.91 4.08 -4.04
N PHE A 173 -3.70 4.97 -4.63
CA PHE A 173 -4.95 4.69 -5.33
C PHE A 173 -4.73 4.67 -6.87
N TRP A 174 -4.71 3.47 -7.46
CA TRP A 174 -4.34 3.24 -8.89
C TRP A 174 -5.52 2.99 -9.84
N LYS A 175 -6.74 2.95 -9.34
CA LYS A 175 -7.96 2.89 -10.17
C LYS A 175 -8.77 4.14 -9.92
N ASN A 176 -9.29 4.72 -10.99
CA ASN A 176 -10.13 5.92 -11.06
C ASN A 176 -11.04 6.05 -9.82
N CYS A 177 -10.59 6.78 -8.80
CA CYS A 177 -11.33 6.99 -7.57
C CYS A 177 -12.20 8.23 -7.74
N LYS A 178 -13.45 8.03 -8.15
CA LYS A 178 -14.40 9.13 -8.43
C LYS A 178 -14.86 9.91 -7.20
N TRP A 179 -14.61 9.36 -6.01
CA TRP A 179 -15.02 9.96 -4.74
C TRP A 179 -13.91 10.78 -4.07
N ILE A 180 -12.67 10.70 -4.57
CA ILE A 180 -11.59 11.54 -4.09
C ILE A 180 -11.65 12.88 -4.82
N THR A 181 -11.74 13.96 -4.07
CA THR A 181 -11.68 15.33 -4.58
C THR A 181 -10.30 15.94 -4.34
N MET A 182 -10.00 17.05 -5.03
CA MET A 182 -8.76 17.80 -4.77
C MET A 182 -8.69 18.30 -3.32
N ASN A 183 -9.82 18.64 -2.71
CA ASN A 183 -9.84 19.08 -1.31
C ASN A 183 -9.42 17.95 -0.35
N ASP A 184 -9.85 16.71 -0.61
CA ASP A 184 -9.43 15.56 0.18
C ASP A 184 -7.91 15.35 0.09
N VAL A 185 -7.33 15.54 -1.11
CA VAL A 185 -5.86 15.52 -1.29
C VAL A 185 -5.19 16.60 -0.45
N MET A 186 -5.69 17.84 -0.50
CA MET A 186 -5.09 18.96 0.24
C MET A 186 -5.13 18.77 1.76
N GLN A 187 -6.16 18.10 2.28
CA GLN A 187 -6.32 17.83 3.71
C GLN A 187 -5.58 16.58 4.19
N CYS A 188 -5.07 15.77 3.27
CA CYS A 188 -4.40 14.51 3.61
C CYS A 188 -3.10 14.73 4.41
N GLU A 189 -2.92 13.96 5.47
CA GLU A 189 -1.74 14.04 6.35
C GLU A 189 -0.61 13.07 5.94
N SER A 190 -0.84 12.24 4.92
CA SER A 190 0.11 11.25 4.44
C SER A 190 1.40 11.87 3.90
N LYS A 191 2.50 11.16 4.11
CA LYS A 191 3.84 11.54 3.64
C LYS A 191 3.98 11.28 2.14
N VAL A 192 3.41 10.19 1.63
CA VAL A 192 3.42 9.86 0.20
C VAL A 192 2.00 9.67 -0.27
N ILE A 193 1.59 10.42 -1.28
CA ILE A 193 0.22 10.38 -1.81
C ILE A 193 0.30 10.12 -3.31
N LYS A 194 -0.34 9.05 -3.76
CA LYS A 194 -0.46 8.70 -5.19
C LYS A 194 -1.91 8.42 -5.52
N ILE A 195 -2.49 9.23 -6.40
CA ILE A 195 -3.92 9.18 -6.71
C ILE A 195 -4.11 9.31 -8.22
N ARG A 196 -4.91 8.39 -8.79
CA ARG A 196 -5.42 8.48 -10.16
C ARG A 196 -6.89 8.90 -10.17
N PHE A 197 -7.17 10.07 -10.74
CA PHE A 197 -8.51 10.63 -10.93
C PHE A 197 -9.19 10.05 -12.17
N PRO A 198 -10.53 9.95 -12.17
CA PRO A 198 -11.30 9.52 -13.35
C PRO A 198 -11.30 10.54 -14.49
N ASN A 199 -11.16 11.82 -14.17
CA ASN A 199 -11.34 12.94 -15.09
C ASN A 199 -10.03 13.68 -15.29
N ASP A 200 -9.95 14.43 -16.39
CA ASP A 200 -8.82 15.30 -16.70
C ASP A 200 -8.60 16.29 -15.54
N MET A 201 -7.34 16.47 -15.15
CA MET A 201 -6.99 17.34 -14.02
C MET A 201 -7.14 18.81 -14.42
N ASN A 202 -7.85 19.58 -13.60
CA ASN A 202 -8.01 21.01 -13.83
C ASN A 202 -6.73 21.77 -13.45
N VAL A 203 -6.10 22.42 -14.43
CA VAL A 203 -4.89 23.23 -14.25
C VAL A 203 -5.04 24.24 -13.11
N ASP A 204 -6.21 24.89 -12.97
CA ASP A 204 -6.43 25.90 -11.92
C ASP A 204 -6.42 25.29 -10.51
N GLU A 205 -6.96 24.08 -10.36
CA GLU A 205 -6.94 23.34 -9.09
C GLU A 205 -5.52 22.90 -8.74
N LEU A 206 -4.75 22.43 -9.72
CA LEU A 206 -3.34 22.04 -9.53
C LEU A 206 -2.48 23.25 -9.13
N VAL A 207 -2.64 24.39 -9.80
CA VAL A 207 -1.94 25.64 -9.44
C VAL A 207 -2.33 26.09 -8.04
N ASN A 208 -3.62 26.01 -7.67
CA ASN A 208 -4.07 26.32 -6.33
C ASN A 208 -3.42 25.40 -5.29
N LEU A 209 -3.37 24.08 -5.53
CA LEU A 209 -2.72 23.12 -4.64
C LEU A 209 -1.26 23.51 -4.38
N VAL A 210 -0.51 23.76 -5.43
CA VAL A 210 0.92 24.11 -5.34
C VAL A 210 1.12 25.43 -4.59
N ASN A 211 0.27 26.43 -4.84
CA ASN A 211 0.32 27.71 -4.13
C ASN A 211 -0.03 27.57 -2.64
N GLN A 212 -1.02 26.75 -2.29
CA GLN A 212 -1.38 26.48 -0.89
C GLN A 212 -0.28 25.72 -0.16
N TRP A 213 0.36 24.75 -0.83
CA TRP A 213 1.54 24.07 -0.30
C TRP A 213 2.70 25.05 -0.10
N LYS A 214 2.98 25.92 -1.08
CA LYS A 214 4.02 26.96 -0.99
C LYS A 214 3.82 27.85 0.23
N ARG A 215 2.58 28.25 0.52
CA ARG A 215 2.22 29.05 1.70
C ARG A 215 2.35 28.28 3.03
N GLY A 216 2.51 26.96 3.00
CA GLY A 216 2.60 26.10 4.17
C GLY A 216 1.26 25.83 4.87
N ASN A 217 0.15 26.05 4.17
CA ASN A 217 -1.21 25.87 4.73
C ASN A 217 -1.65 24.41 4.78
N ILE A 218 -1.22 23.63 3.80
CA ILE A 218 -1.64 22.24 3.57
C ILE A 218 -0.43 21.33 3.38
N LEU A 219 -0.63 20.01 3.46
CA LEU A 219 0.39 19.01 3.07
C LEU A 219 1.76 19.21 3.74
N ARG A 220 1.79 19.66 5.00
CA ARG A 220 3.03 20.04 5.72
C ARG A 220 4.03 18.89 5.86
N ASN A 221 3.49 17.68 6.08
CA ASN A 221 4.26 16.45 6.28
C ASN A 221 4.56 15.70 4.97
N MET A 222 4.03 16.18 3.83
CA MET A 222 4.14 15.52 2.54
C MET A 222 5.60 15.54 2.06
N LYS A 223 6.07 14.36 1.66
CA LYS A 223 7.36 14.11 1.01
C LYS A 223 7.23 13.92 -0.49
N SER A 224 6.15 13.29 -0.95
CA SER A 224 5.88 13.06 -2.36
C SER A 224 4.38 13.06 -2.62
N LEU A 225 3.96 13.80 -3.64
CA LEU A 225 2.60 13.81 -4.15
C LEU A 225 2.65 13.49 -5.65
N THR A 226 1.82 12.54 -6.08
CA THR A 226 1.64 12.18 -7.48
C THR A 226 0.14 12.17 -7.77
N LEU A 227 -0.29 13.03 -8.68
CA LEU A 227 -1.65 13.09 -9.16
C LEU A 227 -1.66 12.71 -10.64
N GLU A 228 -2.54 11.80 -11.02
CA GLU A 228 -2.64 11.31 -12.39
C GLU A 228 -4.09 11.43 -12.89
N GLY A 229 -4.27 11.95 -14.10
CA GLY A 229 -5.53 11.91 -14.82
C GLY A 229 -5.75 10.58 -15.54
N PRO A 230 -6.87 10.43 -16.27
CA PRO A 230 -7.10 9.28 -17.12
C PRO A 230 -6.05 9.22 -18.23
N CYS A 231 -5.48 8.04 -18.48
CA CYS A 231 -4.59 7.83 -19.61
C CYS A 231 -5.44 7.51 -20.84
N ASP A 232 -5.73 8.54 -21.64
CA ASP A 232 -6.40 8.40 -22.93
C ASP A 232 -5.37 8.58 -24.07
N MET A 233 -5.13 7.50 -24.81
CA MET A 233 -4.14 7.47 -25.90
C MET A 233 -4.53 8.39 -27.06
N GLU A 234 -5.77 8.87 -27.15
CA GLU A 234 -6.22 9.76 -28.23
C GLU A 234 -6.00 11.26 -27.90
N LYS A 235 -5.75 11.60 -26.63
CA LYS A 235 -5.66 13.00 -26.16
C LYS A 235 -4.23 13.58 -26.07
N PHE A 236 -3.22 12.89 -26.60
CA PHE A 236 -1.80 13.29 -26.50
C PHE A 236 -1.48 14.73 -26.97
N PHE A 237 -2.23 15.27 -27.92
CA PHE A 237 -1.91 16.57 -28.53
C PHE A 237 -2.45 17.80 -27.79
N ILE A 238 -3.52 17.66 -26.98
CA ILE A 238 -4.13 18.76 -26.20
C ILE A 238 -3.24 19.14 -24.98
N GLN A 239 -2.32 18.25 -24.60
CA GLN A 239 -1.54 18.30 -23.36
C GLN A 239 -0.44 19.38 -23.34
N LYS A 240 0.04 19.88 -24.48
CA LYS A 240 1.10 20.91 -24.49
C LYS A 240 0.58 22.27 -24.01
N GLU A 241 -0.66 22.61 -24.35
CA GLU A 241 -1.26 23.90 -23.99
C GLU A 241 -1.58 23.98 -22.49
N ASP A 242 -2.19 22.92 -21.92
CA ASP A 242 -2.48 22.86 -20.49
C ASP A 242 -1.19 22.87 -19.64
N ARG A 243 -0.14 22.19 -20.10
CA ARG A 243 1.19 22.26 -19.49
C ARG A 243 1.76 23.69 -19.50
N LEU A 244 1.72 24.37 -20.64
CA LEU A 244 2.21 25.75 -20.75
C LEU A 244 1.38 26.71 -19.88
N LYS A 245 0.06 26.51 -19.85
CA LYS A 245 -0.89 27.27 -19.03
C LYS A 245 -0.59 27.07 -17.55
N PHE A 246 -0.30 25.84 -17.10
CA PHE A 246 0.05 25.53 -15.72
C PHE A 246 1.28 26.30 -15.24
N PHE A 247 2.42 26.18 -15.93
CA PHE A 247 3.65 26.88 -15.53
C PHE A 247 3.53 28.41 -15.66
N LYS A 248 2.81 28.90 -16.68
CA LYS A 248 2.51 30.34 -16.82
C LYS A 248 1.70 30.86 -15.61
N LYS A 249 0.68 30.12 -15.18
CA LYS A 249 -0.18 30.48 -14.04
C LYS A 249 0.53 30.37 -12.68
N LEU A 250 1.46 29.44 -12.54
CA LEU A 250 2.32 29.36 -11.34
C LEU A 250 3.24 30.58 -11.18
N GLY A 251 3.35 31.44 -12.19
CA GLY A 251 4.30 32.55 -12.20
C GLY A 251 5.75 32.08 -12.27
N ILE A 252 5.96 30.80 -12.61
CA ILE A 252 7.27 30.19 -12.76
C ILE A 252 7.65 30.34 -14.23
N ILE A 253 8.36 31.42 -14.52
CA ILE A 253 9.15 31.54 -15.74
C ILE A 253 10.61 31.42 -15.30
N GLY A 254 11.03 30.22 -14.90
CA GLY A 254 12.33 29.98 -14.26
C GLY A 254 13.24 29.11 -15.12
N LYS A 255 14.34 29.70 -15.62
CA LYS A 255 15.47 29.10 -16.35
C LYS A 255 15.09 27.90 -17.24
N ARG A 256 14.66 28.18 -18.46
CA ARG A 256 14.69 27.19 -19.55
C ARG A 256 16.11 26.63 -19.62
N SER A 257 16.30 25.38 -19.17
CA SER A 257 17.37 24.56 -19.72
C SER A 257 17.18 24.57 -21.24
N GLU A 258 18.22 24.86 -21.99
CA GLU A 258 18.18 24.89 -23.47
C GLU A 258 17.86 23.51 -24.08
N LEU A 259 17.66 22.48 -23.24
CA LEU A 259 17.19 21.16 -23.60
C LEU A 259 15.68 21.07 -23.36
N LEU A 260 14.93 20.95 -24.46
CA LEU A 260 13.47 20.89 -24.63
C LEU A 260 12.70 19.80 -23.84
N GLU A 261 13.31 19.15 -22.83
CA GLU A 261 12.80 17.91 -22.24
C GLU A 261 12.68 17.90 -20.71
N VAL A 262 13.16 18.92 -19.98
CA VAL A 262 13.10 18.94 -18.51
C VAL A 262 12.09 19.97 -18.01
N TYR A 263 10.83 19.56 -17.88
CA TYR A 263 9.69 20.38 -17.42
C TYR A 263 9.50 20.31 -15.90
N GLU A 264 10.55 20.68 -15.18
CA GLU A 264 10.60 20.67 -13.72
C GLU A 264 10.79 22.09 -13.18
N SER A 265 10.23 22.38 -12.02
CA SER A 265 10.52 23.62 -11.30
C SER A 265 10.67 23.38 -9.81
N ASP A 266 11.61 24.09 -9.20
CA ASP A 266 11.78 24.10 -7.76
C ASP A 266 10.94 25.21 -7.13
N ILE A 267 10.13 24.85 -6.15
CA ILE A 267 9.35 25.79 -5.34
C ILE A 267 9.81 25.68 -3.91
N LYS A 268 10.19 26.84 -3.35
CA LYS A 268 10.51 26.99 -1.93
C LYS A 268 9.23 27.33 -1.17
N ARG A 269 8.97 26.59 -0.09
CA ARG A 269 7.89 26.85 0.86
C ARG A 269 8.23 28.04 1.74
N ASP A 270 7.27 28.94 1.94
CA ASP A 270 7.47 30.22 2.61
C ASP A 270 7.68 30.06 4.13
N THR A 271 7.10 29.02 4.74
CA THR A 271 7.09 28.83 6.20
C THR A 271 8.37 28.21 6.77
N ASP A 272 8.90 27.18 6.11
CA ASP A 272 10.04 26.38 6.61
C ASP A 272 11.22 26.34 5.63
N GLY A 273 11.09 26.98 4.47
CA GLY A 273 12.11 27.03 3.44
C GLY A 273 12.36 25.70 2.72
N GLN A 274 11.55 24.65 2.94
CA GLN A 274 11.67 23.40 2.22
C GLN A 274 11.47 23.60 0.72
N ILE A 275 12.26 22.89 -0.08
CA ILE A 275 12.18 22.97 -1.54
C ILE A 275 11.56 21.69 -2.06
N ALA A 276 10.50 21.82 -2.86
CA ALA A 276 9.95 20.71 -3.63
C ALA A 276 10.13 20.95 -5.12
N ARG A 277 10.30 19.86 -5.85
CA ARG A 277 10.31 19.84 -7.30
C ARG A 277 8.91 19.53 -7.79
N VAL A 278 8.34 20.46 -8.55
CA VAL A 278 7.11 20.27 -9.33
C VAL A 278 7.49 19.75 -10.70
N CYS A 279 6.85 18.67 -11.15
CA CYS A 279 6.84 18.27 -12.55
C CYS A 279 5.39 18.19 -13.02
N PHE A 280 5.13 18.58 -14.27
CA PHE A 280 3.84 18.36 -14.90
C PHE A 280 4.05 17.89 -16.34
N CYS A 281 3.88 16.59 -16.54
CA CYS A 281 4.08 15.92 -17.82
C CYS A 281 2.87 15.04 -18.13
N ASP A 282 2.40 15.13 -19.37
CA ASP A 282 1.29 14.34 -19.91
C ASP A 282 0.02 14.46 -19.04
N HIS A 283 -0.38 13.37 -18.38
CA HIS A 283 -1.53 13.31 -17.47
C HIS A 283 -1.10 13.27 -16.00
N GLN A 284 0.13 13.65 -15.67
CA GLN A 284 0.69 13.47 -14.33
C GLN A 284 1.32 14.76 -13.81
N MET A 285 0.94 15.12 -12.58
CA MET A 285 1.64 16.13 -11.79
C MET A 285 2.36 15.44 -10.62
N THR A 286 3.62 15.78 -10.42
CA THR A 286 4.35 15.42 -9.20
C THR A 286 4.79 16.65 -8.42
N LEU A 287 4.82 16.51 -7.10
CA LEU A 287 5.39 17.47 -6.18
C LEU A 287 6.22 16.71 -5.14
N ASP A 288 7.53 16.72 -5.31
CA ASP A 288 8.46 15.90 -4.52
C ASP A 288 9.41 16.77 -3.70
N LEU A 289 9.44 16.59 -2.38
CA LEU A 289 10.41 17.27 -1.53
C LEU A 289 11.82 16.86 -1.90
N LYS A 290 12.69 17.84 -2.17
CA LYS A 290 14.11 17.59 -2.29
C LYS A 290 14.64 17.16 -0.93
N LYS A 291 15.38 16.05 -0.89
CA LYS A 291 16.22 15.76 0.27
C LYS A 291 17.16 16.94 0.47
N THR A 292 17.00 17.66 1.56
CA THR A 292 18.08 18.49 2.08
C THR A 292 19.27 17.57 2.27
N ALA A 293 20.39 17.86 1.61
CA ALA A 293 21.65 17.24 1.99
C ALA A 293 21.79 17.45 3.50
N ASP A 294 21.77 16.37 4.28
CA ASP A 294 22.06 16.43 5.69
C ASP A 294 23.39 17.17 5.82
N LYS A 295 23.34 18.38 6.40
CA LYS A 295 24.55 19.00 6.90
C LYS A 295 24.98 18.11 8.06
N ASN A 296 25.83 17.14 7.76
CA ASN A 296 26.67 16.48 8.75
C ASN A 296 27.34 17.57 9.58
N ASN A 297 26.89 17.70 10.83
CA ASN A 297 27.64 18.29 11.92
C ASN A 297 27.63 17.27 13.05
#